data_AF-A0A2H6KDD7-F1
#
_entry.id   AF-A0A2H6KDD7-F1
#
_cell.length_a   1.000
_cell.length_b   1.000
_cell.length_c   1.000
_cell.angle_alpha   90.00
_cell.angle_beta   90.00
_cell.angle_gamma   90.00
#
_symmetry.space_group_name_H-M   'P 1'
#
loop_
_entity.id
_entity.type
_entity.pdbx_description
1 polymer ?
#
loop_
_entity_poly.entity_id
_entity_poly.type
_entity_poly.pdbx_seq_one_letter_code
_entity_poly.pdbx_strand_id
1 'polypeptide(L)'
;MVFYSLTDVPRNLKEAIDWLIALRGSDAERNLTAMGAALYNFLADKPVGFMEFPALEKVKLVTKEFLEQEELMDMVFVRKLLKKFIKPMNKNPNVFAKLFNFVPVSDYANIVQKRQFEPDAMGLYLGRVVYGCDTLVKHMKIPDKYESAYSSEATWDASCAEDPEACAVVLVGIAPMLYAGLRSLKYATRIARRNKSNDKVRQRLADLLRAVGYDESQRRPYMRIPYIVEALSDVDKHVLDILYDYSGFWAFYGPDEIEDLNVEQSVDAEDVEPIEPVEFVEPVDSVDPVEPVEPVEPTQDEEPVEFVDPVEPTQDEEPVESVEPVQEEQFAGVEEPIQAEQAVEPVEAARPTEGEPAKATKPQKGKKGKKGKKGKKGKKGKKTAKAVEAGQQ
;
A
#
# COMPACT_ATOMS: atom_id res chain seq x y z
N MET A 1 11.97 10.60 -9.91
CA MET A 1 12.43 9.31 -10.48
C MET A 1 11.22 8.43 -10.59
N VAL A 2 11.02 7.77 -11.72
CA VAL A 2 9.89 6.87 -11.97
C VAL A 2 10.41 5.44 -11.94
N PHE A 3 9.70 4.55 -11.25
CA PHE A 3 9.98 3.12 -11.16
C PHE A 3 9.26 2.35 -12.26
N TYR A 4 9.90 1.31 -12.78
CA TYR A 4 9.40 0.52 -13.92
C TYR A 4 9.10 -0.92 -13.52
N SER A 5 9.47 -1.34 -12.31
CA SER A 5 9.17 -2.67 -11.79
C SER A 5 8.61 -2.60 -10.36
N LEU A 6 7.69 -3.51 -10.01
CA LEU A 6 7.26 -3.72 -8.62
C LEU A 6 8.37 -4.35 -7.74
N THR A 7 9.52 -4.72 -8.30
CA THR A 7 10.71 -5.06 -7.51
C THR A 7 11.57 -3.84 -7.16
N ASP A 8 11.28 -2.67 -7.74
CA ASP A 8 11.90 -1.41 -7.34
C ASP A 8 11.35 -0.97 -5.97
N VAL A 9 12.25 -0.55 -5.08
CA VAL A 9 11.95 -0.33 -3.67
C VAL A 9 11.49 1.12 -3.42
N PRO A 10 10.27 1.33 -2.89
CA PRO A 10 9.81 2.64 -2.42
C PRO A 10 10.68 3.19 -1.29
N ARG A 11 10.85 4.52 -1.26
CA ARG A 11 11.70 5.22 -0.28
C ARG A 11 10.92 6.05 0.74
N ASN A 12 9.63 6.26 0.50
CA ASN A 12 8.74 6.97 1.40
C ASN A 12 7.31 6.43 1.28
N LEU A 13 6.43 6.90 2.16
CA LEU A 13 5.04 6.44 2.22
C LEU A 13 4.29 6.65 0.89
N LYS A 14 4.43 7.81 0.24
CA LYS A 14 3.77 8.07 -1.05
C LYS A 14 4.19 7.02 -2.09
N GLU A 15 5.49 6.78 -2.24
CA GLU A 15 6.01 5.78 -3.17
C GLU A 15 5.49 4.38 -2.81
N ALA A 16 5.41 4.03 -1.52
CA ALA A 16 4.90 2.73 -1.07
C ALA A 16 3.40 2.55 -1.34
N ILE A 17 2.63 3.63 -1.26
CA ILE A 17 1.21 3.64 -1.65
C ILE A 17 1.06 3.54 -3.16
N ASP A 18 1.88 4.25 -3.94
CA ASP A 18 1.89 4.14 -5.39
C ASP A 18 2.23 2.71 -5.84
N TRP A 19 3.16 2.05 -5.15
CA TRP A 19 3.47 0.64 -5.35
C TRP A 19 2.26 -0.27 -5.12
N LEU A 20 1.49 -0.05 -4.05
CA LEU A 20 0.25 -0.81 -3.77
C LEU A 20 -0.82 -0.60 -4.86
N ILE A 21 -0.94 0.63 -5.37
CA ILE A 21 -1.88 0.97 -6.45
C ILE A 21 -1.44 0.33 -7.78
N ALA A 22 -0.14 0.31 -8.07
CA ALA A 22 0.43 -0.35 -9.25
C ALA A 22 0.29 -1.88 -9.16
N LEU A 23 0.56 -2.47 -7.99
CA LEU A 23 0.34 -3.89 -7.69
C LEU A 23 -1.11 -4.31 -7.95
N ARG A 24 -2.08 -3.51 -7.46
CA ARG A 24 -3.50 -3.74 -7.73
C ARG A 24 -3.77 -3.85 -9.22
N GLY A 25 -3.20 -2.93 -10.02
CA GLY A 25 -3.40 -2.88 -11.46
C GLY A 25 -4.89 -2.73 -11.84
N SER A 26 -5.24 -3.20 -13.03
CA SER A 26 -6.62 -3.23 -13.55
C SER A 26 -7.42 -4.44 -13.08
N ASP A 27 -6.77 -5.57 -12.83
CA ASP A 27 -7.39 -6.82 -12.34
C ASP A 27 -7.01 -7.04 -10.86
N ALA A 28 -7.68 -6.29 -10.00
CA ALA A 28 -7.41 -6.26 -8.57
C ALA A 28 -7.59 -7.63 -7.90
N GLU A 29 -8.66 -8.35 -8.26
CA GLU A 29 -8.98 -9.65 -7.66
C GLU A 29 -7.86 -10.65 -7.95
N ARG A 30 -7.46 -10.79 -9.22
CA ARG A 30 -6.39 -11.70 -9.62
C ARG A 30 -5.05 -11.32 -8.98
N ASN A 31 -4.64 -10.06 -9.09
CA ASN A 31 -3.31 -9.63 -8.68
C ASN A 31 -3.14 -9.69 -7.15
N LEU A 32 -4.16 -9.27 -6.38
CA LEU A 32 -4.09 -9.30 -4.91
C LEU A 32 -4.22 -10.71 -4.36
N THR A 33 -5.00 -11.59 -4.99
CA THR A 33 -5.03 -13.01 -4.63
C THR A 33 -3.68 -13.66 -4.88
N ALA A 34 -3.06 -13.41 -6.04
CA ALA A 34 -1.73 -13.94 -6.37
C ALA A 34 -0.65 -13.41 -5.41
N MET A 35 -0.69 -12.12 -5.06
CA MET A 35 0.20 -11.56 -4.03
C MET A 35 -0.06 -12.17 -2.65
N GLY A 36 -1.32 -12.40 -2.28
CA GLY A 36 -1.69 -13.06 -1.03
C GLY A 36 -1.08 -14.46 -0.92
N ALA A 37 -1.14 -15.24 -1.99
CA ALA A 37 -0.49 -16.55 -2.08
C ALA A 37 1.05 -16.47 -2.02
N ALA A 38 1.65 -15.51 -2.74
CA ALA A 38 3.09 -15.27 -2.68
C ALA A 38 3.56 -14.91 -1.26
N LEU A 39 2.82 -14.02 -0.59
CA LEU A 39 3.10 -13.60 0.78
C LEU A 39 2.90 -14.74 1.78
N TYR A 40 1.86 -15.57 1.61
CA TYR A 40 1.66 -16.77 2.42
C TYR A 40 2.86 -17.71 2.29
N ASN A 41 3.23 -18.09 1.05
CA ASN A 41 4.36 -19.00 0.81
C ASN A 41 5.67 -18.42 1.36
N PHE A 42 5.87 -17.11 1.22
CA PHE A 42 7.04 -16.42 1.75
C PHE A 42 7.12 -16.47 3.28
N LEU A 43 6.00 -16.37 3.99
CA LEU A 43 5.98 -16.28 5.46
C LEU A 43 5.72 -17.62 6.18
N ALA A 44 5.07 -18.59 5.54
CA ALA A 44 4.57 -19.81 6.16
C ALA A 44 5.68 -20.63 6.84
N ASP A 45 6.84 -20.73 6.19
CA ASP A 45 7.95 -21.57 6.65
C ASP A 45 9.05 -20.80 7.40
N LYS A 46 8.87 -19.49 7.59
CA LYS A 46 9.88 -18.67 8.27
C LYS A 46 9.84 -18.94 9.78
N PRO A 47 10.98 -19.25 10.42
CA PRO A 47 11.04 -19.57 11.84
C PRO A 47 10.92 -18.33 12.71
N VAL A 48 10.34 -18.48 13.90
CA VAL A 48 10.22 -17.38 14.86
C VAL A 48 11.56 -17.08 15.51
N GLY A 49 12.01 -15.83 15.38
CA GLY A 49 13.35 -15.40 15.76
C GLY A 49 14.16 -15.03 14.54
N PHE A 50 15.12 -14.13 14.76
CA PHE A 50 15.98 -13.56 13.73
C PHE A 50 16.50 -14.60 12.71
N MET A 51 16.37 -14.24 11.44
CA MET A 51 16.86 -14.92 10.25
C MET A 51 17.39 -13.85 9.31
N GLU A 52 18.65 -14.00 8.91
CA GLU A 52 19.20 -13.23 7.80
C GLU A 52 18.48 -13.60 6.51
N PHE A 53 18.00 -12.60 5.79
CA PHE A 53 17.36 -12.80 4.50
C PHE A 53 17.93 -11.78 3.50
N PRO A 54 18.99 -12.16 2.74
CA PRO A 54 19.74 -11.22 1.90
C PRO A 54 18.87 -10.40 0.92
N ALA A 55 17.79 -11.00 0.40
CA ALA A 55 16.87 -10.30 -0.50
C ALA A 55 16.09 -9.15 0.18
N LEU A 56 15.95 -9.16 1.51
CA LEU A 56 15.32 -8.09 2.29
C LEU A 56 16.29 -6.99 2.72
N GLU A 57 17.61 -7.20 2.72
CA GLU A 57 18.57 -6.24 3.30
C GLU A 57 18.49 -4.85 2.65
N LYS A 58 18.33 -4.80 1.32
CA LYS A 58 18.13 -3.53 0.62
C LYS A 58 16.85 -2.82 1.07
N VAL A 59 15.73 -3.55 1.17
CA VAL A 59 14.43 -2.96 1.56
C VAL A 59 14.45 -2.55 3.04
N LYS A 60 15.07 -3.37 3.89
CA LYS A 60 15.31 -3.12 5.31
C LYS A 60 16.04 -1.81 5.54
N LEU A 61 17.14 -1.56 4.80
CA LEU A 61 17.90 -0.32 4.91
C LEU A 61 17.05 0.90 4.53
N VAL A 62 16.40 0.86 3.37
CA VAL A 62 15.55 1.97 2.89
C VAL A 62 14.39 2.25 3.87
N THR A 63 13.75 1.21 4.37
CA THR A 63 12.68 1.33 5.36
C THR A 63 13.20 1.88 6.69
N LYS A 64 14.39 1.47 7.14
CA LYS A 64 15.02 2.00 8.35
C LYS A 64 15.33 3.49 8.20
N GLU A 65 15.94 3.91 7.09
CA GLU A 65 16.24 5.32 6.79
C GLU A 65 14.96 6.18 6.80
N PHE A 66 13.86 5.69 6.22
CA PHE A 66 12.57 6.37 6.28
C PHE A 66 12.08 6.55 7.73
N LEU A 67 12.21 5.52 8.57
CA LEU A 67 11.74 5.56 9.95
C LEU A 67 12.60 6.48 10.85
N GLU A 68 13.86 6.73 10.47
CA GLU A 68 14.82 7.59 11.18
C GLU A 68 14.64 9.08 10.88
N GLN A 69 13.75 9.46 9.96
CA GLN A 69 13.44 10.88 9.70
C GLN A 69 12.95 11.58 10.98
N GLU A 70 13.42 12.80 11.22
CA GLU A 70 13.15 13.58 12.44
C GLU A 70 11.64 13.78 12.68
N GLU A 71 10.86 13.98 11.60
CA GLU A 71 9.41 14.18 11.65
C GLU A 71 8.63 12.95 12.13
N LEU A 72 9.23 11.76 12.02
CA LEU A 72 8.63 10.48 12.40
C LEU A 72 9.16 9.98 13.74
N MET A 73 10.46 10.10 13.97
CA MET A 73 11.18 9.44 15.06
C MET A 73 10.76 9.92 16.47
N ASP A 74 10.19 11.10 16.63
CA ASP A 74 9.66 11.56 17.92
C ASP A 74 8.53 10.67 18.45
N MET A 75 7.79 10.02 17.54
CA MET A 75 6.62 9.23 17.90
C MET A 75 7.03 7.91 18.57
N VAL A 76 6.48 7.66 19.76
CA VAL A 76 6.83 6.47 20.58
C VAL A 76 6.67 5.16 19.81
N PHE A 77 5.64 5.04 18.97
CA PHE A 77 5.42 3.81 18.20
C PHE A 77 6.44 3.63 17.07
N VAL A 78 6.95 4.71 16.46
CA VAL A 78 8.04 4.65 15.46
C VAL A 78 9.33 4.22 16.14
N ARG A 79 9.67 4.78 17.31
CA ARG A 79 10.84 4.34 18.09
C ARG A 79 10.76 2.87 18.51
N LYS A 80 9.57 2.40 18.90
CA LYS A 80 9.35 0.98 19.19
C LYS A 80 9.55 0.11 17.95
N LEU A 81 9.15 0.60 16.78
CA LEU A 81 9.36 -0.07 15.49
C LEU A 81 10.85 -0.15 15.14
N LEU A 82 11.57 0.97 15.19
CA LEU A 82 13.02 1.05 14.96
C LEU A 82 13.82 0.12 15.87
N LYS A 83 13.43 0.02 17.15
CA LYS A 83 14.07 -0.91 18.08
C LYS A 83 14.02 -2.36 17.60
N LYS A 84 13.04 -2.77 16.80
CA LYS A 84 12.93 -4.12 16.24
C LYS A 84 13.83 -4.33 15.02
N PHE A 85 14.23 -3.27 14.33
CA PHE A 85 15.28 -3.33 13.30
C PHE A 85 16.66 -3.58 13.92
N ILE A 86 16.84 -3.18 15.18
CA ILE A 86 18.15 -3.16 15.86
C ILE A 86 18.29 -4.28 16.88
N LYS A 87 17.20 -4.70 17.55
CA LYS A 87 17.24 -5.70 18.63
C LYS A 87 16.60 -7.01 18.19
N PRO A 88 17.24 -8.17 18.48
CA PRO A 88 16.65 -9.45 18.20
C PRO A 88 15.38 -9.64 19.04
N MET A 89 14.42 -10.36 18.48
CA MET A 89 13.14 -10.66 19.13
C MET A 89 13.32 -11.40 20.47
N ASN A 90 12.65 -10.93 21.52
CA ASN A 90 12.48 -11.72 22.73
C ASN A 90 11.49 -12.86 22.47
N LYS A 91 11.99 -14.09 22.34
CA LYS A 91 11.19 -15.31 22.11
C LYS A 91 10.29 -15.69 23.30
N ASN A 92 10.55 -15.13 24.49
CA ASN A 92 9.77 -15.35 25.71
C ASN A 92 9.26 -14.02 26.31
N PRO A 93 8.25 -13.38 25.70
CA PRO A 93 7.54 -12.29 26.38
C PRO A 93 6.93 -12.82 27.68
N ASN A 94 7.03 -12.04 28.75
CA ASN A 94 6.49 -12.36 30.07
C ASN A 94 5.03 -12.86 29.96
N VAL A 95 4.68 -13.95 30.64
CA VAL A 95 3.37 -14.62 30.51
C VAL A 95 2.20 -13.64 30.73
N PHE A 96 2.38 -12.70 31.66
CA PHE A 96 1.45 -11.61 31.95
C PHE A 96 1.22 -10.66 30.74
N ALA A 97 2.26 -10.36 29.97
CA ALA A 97 2.14 -9.50 28.79
C ALA A 97 1.39 -10.19 27.63
N LYS A 98 1.49 -11.53 27.54
CA LYS A 98 0.74 -12.35 26.57
C LYS A 98 -0.74 -12.47 26.95
N LEU A 99 -1.04 -12.66 28.24
CA LEU A 99 -2.39 -12.94 28.74
C LEU A 99 -3.33 -11.73 28.65
N PHE A 100 -2.79 -10.51 28.78
CA PHE A 100 -3.58 -9.26 28.75
C PHE A 100 -3.54 -8.51 27.41
N ASN A 101 -3.07 -9.16 26.32
CA ASN A 101 -3.07 -8.59 24.96
C ASN A 101 -2.28 -7.26 24.80
N PHE A 102 -1.32 -6.98 25.69
CA PHE A 102 -0.49 -5.76 25.64
C PHE A 102 0.59 -5.80 24.55
N VAL A 103 0.82 -6.98 23.94
CA VAL A 103 1.84 -7.23 22.93
C VAL A 103 1.14 -7.81 21.69
N PRO A 104 1.26 -7.19 20.50
CA PRO A 104 0.70 -7.73 19.26
C PRO A 104 1.10 -9.18 19.06
N VAL A 105 0.20 -10.03 18.54
CA VAL A 105 0.50 -11.45 18.31
C VAL A 105 1.71 -11.63 17.37
N SER A 106 1.85 -10.74 16.40
CA SER A 106 2.99 -10.63 15.48
C SER A 106 4.32 -10.33 16.16
N ASP A 107 4.34 -9.88 17.42
CA ASP A 107 5.57 -9.61 18.16
C ASP A 107 6.23 -10.85 18.75
N TYR A 108 5.60 -12.02 18.66
CA TYR A 108 6.15 -13.25 19.26
C TYR A 108 5.68 -14.54 18.59
N ALA A 109 4.96 -14.46 17.47
CA ALA A 109 4.51 -15.64 16.73
C ALA A 109 4.38 -15.35 15.24
N ASN A 110 4.64 -16.39 14.44
CA ASN A 110 4.30 -16.39 13.02
C ASN A 110 2.77 -16.29 12.88
N ILE A 111 2.30 -15.17 12.33
CA ILE A 111 0.88 -14.89 12.18
C ILE A 111 0.19 -15.88 11.23
N VAL A 112 0.90 -16.40 10.23
CA VAL A 112 0.35 -17.34 9.25
C VAL A 112 0.03 -18.65 9.95
N GLN A 113 0.98 -19.15 10.75
CA GLN A 113 0.81 -20.37 11.54
C GLN A 113 -0.19 -20.18 12.68
N LYS A 114 -0.11 -19.07 13.41
CA LYS A 114 -0.90 -18.86 14.63
C LYS A 114 -2.35 -18.45 14.36
N ARG A 115 -2.62 -17.71 13.27
CA ARG A 115 -3.98 -17.34 12.86
C ARG A 115 -4.56 -18.25 11.79
N GLN A 116 -3.81 -19.27 11.34
CA GLN A 116 -4.23 -20.21 10.30
C GLN A 116 -4.73 -19.46 9.06
N PHE A 117 -3.98 -18.46 8.61
CA PHE A 117 -4.41 -17.66 7.46
C PHE A 117 -4.33 -18.48 6.18
N GLU A 118 -5.46 -18.69 5.52
CA GLU A 118 -5.49 -19.20 4.16
C GLU A 118 -4.94 -18.14 3.18
N PRO A 119 -4.27 -18.54 2.08
CA PRO A 119 -3.76 -17.63 1.04
C PRO A 119 -4.77 -16.57 0.56
N ASP A 120 -6.01 -17.00 0.30
CA ASP A 120 -7.09 -16.12 -0.17
C ASP A 120 -7.47 -15.05 0.86
N ALA A 121 -7.40 -15.40 2.15
CA ALA A 121 -7.65 -14.44 3.23
C ALA A 121 -6.56 -13.36 3.27
N MET A 122 -5.30 -13.73 2.99
CA MET A 122 -4.21 -12.74 2.92
C MET A 122 -4.39 -11.78 1.74
N GLY A 123 -4.80 -12.28 0.57
CA GLY A 123 -5.14 -11.41 -0.57
C GLY A 123 -6.27 -10.43 -0.23
N LEU A 124 -7.31 -10.89 0.47
CA LEU A 124 -8.44 -10.05 0.89
C LEU A 124 -8.03 -8.97 1.91
N TYR A 125 -7.19 -9.30 2.89
CA TYR A 125 -6.67 -8.31 3.83
C TYR A 125 -5.77 -7.28 3.16
N LEU A 126 -4.90 -7.71 2.22
CA LEU A 126 -4.12 -6.79 1.40
C LEU A 126 -5.04 -5.87 0.59
N GLY A 127 -6.12 -6.40 0.01
CA GLY A 127 -7.11 -5.59 -0.70
C GLY A 127 -7.74 -4.49 0.16
N ARG A 128 -7.99 -4.76 1.45
CA ARG A 128 -8.45 -3.73 2.39
C ARG A 128 -7.40 -2.64 2.62
N VAL A 129 -6.12 -3.00 2.73
CA VAL A 129 -5.01 -2.03 2.84
C VAL A 129 -4.96 -1.16 1.57
N VAL A 130 -4.98 -1.79 0.39
CA VAL A 130 -4.96 -1.09 -0.90
C VAL A 130 -6.15 -0.14 -1.03
N TYR A 131 -7.36 -0.57 -0.63
CA TYR A 131 -8.56 0.27 -0.65
C TYR A 131 -8.38 1.53 0.20
N GLY A 132 -7.92 1.40 1.45
CA GLY A 132 -7.70 2.55 2.33
C GLY A 132 -6.63 3.52 1.78
N CYS A 133 -5.56 2.99 1.19
CA CYS A 133 -4.51 3.79 0.56
C CYS A 133 -5.00 4.49 -0.73
N ASP A 134 -5.83 3.83 -1.53
CA ASP A 134 -6.43 4.40 -2.74
C ASP A 134 -7.41 5.54 -2.38
N THR A 135 -8.22 5.38 -1.32
CA THR A 135 -9.06 6.46 -0.78
C THR A 135 -8.21 7.67 -0.38
N LEU A 136 -7.09 7.45 0.34
CA LEU A 136 -6.18 8.51 0.75
C LEU A 136 -5.66 9.30 -0.45
N VAL A 137 -5.15 8.59 -1.47
CA VAL A 137 -4.61 9.23 -2.68
C VAL A 137 -5.70 9.99 -3.44
N LYS A 138 -6.90 9.42 -3.60
CA LYS A 138 -8.02 10.09 -4.28
C LYS A 138 -8.40 11.42 -3.64
N HIS A 139 -8.36 11.50 -2.31
CA HIS A 139 -8.65 12.74 -1.58
C HIS A 139 -7.48 13.74 -1.60
N MET A 140 -6.24 13.26 -1.52
CA MET A 140 -5.07 14.14 -1.46
C MET A 140 -4.63 14.71 -2.81
N LYS A 141 -4.87 13.96 -3.90
CA LYS A 141 -4.40 14.33 -5.24
C LYS A 141 -5.12 15.53 -5.82
N ILE A 142 -4.36 16.37 -6.53
CA ILE A 142 -4.92 17.16 -7.64
C ILE A 142 -4.90 16.25 -8.88
N PRO A 143 -6.05 15.97 -9.52
CA PRO A 143 -6.14 14.98 -10.60
C PRO A 143 -5.05 15.10 -11.67
N ASP A 144 -4.77 16.33 -12.13
CA ASP A 144 -3.85 16.57 -13.25
C ASP A 144 -2.40 16.86 -12.84
N LYS A 145 -2.08 16.82 -11.54
CA LYS A 145 -0.73 17.13 -11.01
C LYS A 145 -0.12 16.01 -10.19
N TYR A 146 -0.88 14.96 -9.93
CA TYR A 146 -0.39 13.83 -9.16
C TYR A 146 0.34 12.86 -10.08
N GLU A 147 1.65 12.75 -9.87
CA GLU A 147 2.49 11.82 -10.60
C GLU A 147 2.76 10.61 -9.71
N SER A 148 2.31 9.43 -10.16
CA SER A 148 2.66 8.15 -9.53
C SER A 148 4.16 7.94 -9.60
N ALA A 149 4.75 7.42 -8.53
CA ALA A 149 6.14 6.98 -8.54
C ALA A 149 6.38 5.76 -9.44
N TYR A 150 5.35 4.96 -9.70
CA TYR A 150 5.40 3.75 -10.53
C TYR A 150 4.74 4.01 -11.88
N SER A 151 5.43 3.64 -12.96
CA SER A 151 4.93 3.76 -14.33
C SER A 151 3.80 2.75 -14.60
N SER A 152 3.13 2.90 -15.74
CA SER A 152 2.16 1.92 -16.21
C SER A 152 2.78 0.57 -16.60
N GLU A 153 4.11 0.47 -16.69
CA GLU A 153 4.83 -0.77 -17.00
C GLU A 153 5.05 -1.63 -15.73
N ALA A 154 5.10 -1.00 -14.55
CA ALA A 154 5.28 -1.67 -13.26
C ALA A 154 4.00 -2.40 -12.83
N THR A 155 3.73 -3.54 -13.45
CA THR A 155 2.52 -4.35 -13.25
C THR A 155 2.86 -5.69 -12.61
N TRP A 156 1.86 -6.36 -12.02
CA TRP A 156 2.01 -7.73 -11.53
C TRP A 156 2.60 -8.66 -12.59
N ASP A 157 2.04 -8.67 -13.80
CA ASP A 157 2.45 -9.58 -14.87
C ASP A 157 3.89 -9.33 -15.32
N ALA A 158 4.32 -8.07 -15.37
CA ALA A 158 5.67 -7.69 -15.80
C ALA A 158 6.73 -7.85 -14.70
N SER A 159 6.35 -7.74 -13.42
CA SER A 159 7.32 -7.65 -12.31
C SER A 159 7.29 -8.85 -11.36
N CYS A 160 6.14 -9.47 -11.15
CA CYS A 160 5.92 -10.44 -10.07
C CYS A 160 5.49 -11.83 -10.56
N ALA A 161 4.91 -11.97 -11.75
CA ALA A 161 4.34 -13.25 -12.18
C ALA A 161 5.38 -14.37 -12.33
N GLU A 162 6.60 -14.04 -12.77
CA GLU A 162 7.70 -15.01 -12.90
C GLU A 162 8.37 -15.33 -11.56
N ASP A 163 8.52 -14.32 -10.70
CA ASP A 163 9.07 -14.45 -9.34
C ASP A 163 8.19 -13.72 -8.31
N PRO A 164 7.10 -14.36 -7.84
CA PRO A 164 6.19 -13.75 -6.88
C PRO A 164 6.85 -13.46 -5.52
N GLU A 165 7.90 -14.22 -5.18
CA GLU A 165 8.63 -14.06 -3.93
C GLU A 165 9.36 -12.71 -3.89
N ALA A 166 9.95 -12.27 -5.00
CA ALA A 166 10.60 -10.96 -5.08
C ALA A 166 9.65 -9.79 -4.71
N CYS A 167 8.39 -9.85 -5.16
CA CYS A 167 7.40 -8.84 -4.80
C CYS A 167 6.88 -9.01 -3.36
N ALA A 168 6.78 -10.24 -2.85
CA ALA A 168 6.46 -10.48 -1.44
C ALA A 168 7.54 -9.91 -0.51
N VAL A 169 8.83 -10.06 -0.88
CA VAL A 169 9.97 -9.44 -0.21
C VAL A 169 9.84 -7.92 -0.15
N VAL A 170 9.49 -7.27 -1.28
CA VAL A 170 9.25 -5.82 -1.27
C VAL A 170 8.10 -5.46 -0.34
N LEU A 171 6.96 -6.16 -0.42
CA LEU A 171 5.79 -5.89 0.43
C LEU A 171 6.12 -6.02 1.93
N VAL A 172 6.75 -7.12 2.35
CA VAL A 172 7.16 -7.35 3.74
C VAL A 172 8.13 -6.25 4.18
N GLY A 173 9.09 -5.90 3.32
CA GLY A 173 10.10 -4.91 3.63
C GLY A 173 9.56 -3.48 3.76
N ILE A 174 8.53 -3.10 2.98
CA ILE A 174 7.90 -1.76 3.05
C ILE A 174 6.72 -1.68 4.01
N ALA A 175 6.18 -2.81 4.48
CA ALA A 175 5.06 -2.82 5.42
C ALA A 175 5.31 -1.98 6.70
N PRO A 176 6.52 -1.95 7.30
CA PRO A 176 6.85 -1.01 8.37
C PRO A 176 6.73 0.47 7.99
N MET A 177 7.17 0.82 6.77
CA MET A 177 7.09 2.19 6.22
C MET A 177 5.62 2.59 6.04
N LEU A 178 4.82 1.72 5.45
CA LEU A 178 3.36 1.90 5.30
C LEU A 178 2.69 2.07 6.67
N TYR A 179 2.96 1.17 7.62
CA TYR A 179 2.40 1.21 8.97
C TYR A 179 2.75 2.52 9.69
N ALA A 180 4.04 2.84 9.76
CA ALA A 180 4.52 4.01 10.49
C ALA A 180 4.03 5.30 9.85
N GLY A 181 4.16 5.44 8.52
CA GLY A 181 3.75 6.63 7.79
C GLY A 181 2.25 6.92 7.94
N LEU A 182 1.39 5.91 7.71
CA LEU A 182 -0.06 6.06 7.85
C LEU A 182 -0.48 6.36 9.29
N ARG A 183 0.11 5.65 10.26
CA ARG A 183 -0.19 5.87 11.69
C ARG A 183 0.26 7.25 12.15
N SER A 184 1.41 7.73 11.69
CA SER A 184 1.95 9.07 11.97
C SER A 184 1.04 10.16 11.39
N LEU A 185 0.63 10.03 10.12
CA LEU A 185 -0.32 10.96 9.52
C LEU A 185 -1.64 11.01 10.30
N LYS A 186 -2.22 9.87 10.66
CA LYS A 186 -3.44 9.82 11.48
C LYS A 186 -3.24 10.49 12.84
N TYR A 187 -2.10 10.26 13.49
CA TYR A 187 -1.78 10.83 14.79
C TYR A 187 -1.66 12.36 14.70
N ALA A 188 -0.79 12.87 13.83
CA ALA A 188 -0.57 14.30 13.65
C ALA A 188 -1.84 15.04 13.21
N THR A 189 -2.60 14.46 12.28
CA THR A 189 -3.86 15.03 11.79
C THR A 189 -4.90 15.17 12.91
N ARG A 190 -5.03 14.17 13.80
CA ARG A 190 -5.94 14.25 14.95
C ARG A 190 -5.52 15.35 15.94
N ILE A 191 -4.22 15.50 16.18
CA ILE A 191 -3.69 16.57 17.06
C ILE A 191 -3.96 17.94 16.45
N ALA A 192 -3.68 18.12 15.16
CA ALA A 192 -3.98 19.35 14.44
C ALA A 192 -5.48 19.68 14.47
N ARG A 193 -6.35 18.67 14.33
CA ARG A 193 -7.82 18.87 14.39
C ARG A 193 -8.28 19.38 15.74
N ARG A 194 -7.66 18.92 16.84
CA ARG A 194 -7.99 19.37 18.20
C ARG A 194 -7.42 20.75 18.51
N ASN A 195 -6.27 21.08 17.92
CA ASN A 195 -5.54 22.32 18.17
C ASN A 195 -5.59 23.26 16.95
N LYS A 196 -6.81 23.56 16.47
CA LYS A 196 -6.98 24.26 15.19
C LYS A 196 -6.28 25.61 15.14
N SER A 197 -6.10 26.32 16.24
CA SER A 197 -5.44 27.65 16.28
C SER A 197 -3.92 27.60 16.47
N ASN A 198 -3.32 26.42 16.63
CA ASN A 198 -1.89 26.30 16.90
C ASN A 198 -1.09 26.11 15.61
N ASP A 199 -0.42 27.18 15.17
CA ASP A 199 0.34 27.17 13.91
C ASP A 199 1.55 26.24 13.96
N LYS A 200 2.20 26.06 15.12
CA LYS A 200 3.30 25.10 15.29
C LYS A 200 2.83 23.65 15.05
N VAL A 201 1.62 23.31 15.50
CA VAL A 201 1.02 21.99 15.25
C VAL A 201 0.68 21.80 13.78
N ARG A 202 0.17 22.84 13.11
CA ARG A 202 -0.09 22.80 11.67
C ARG A 202 1.19 22.65 10.87
N GLN A 203 2.24 23.38 11.24
CA GLN A 203 3.54 23.29 10.58
C GLN A 203 4.12 21.87 10.69
N ARG A 204 4.10 21.27 11.89
CA ARG A 204 4.53 19.88 12.09
C ARG A 204 3.78 18.87 11.21
N LEU A 205 2.48 19.07 10.98
CA LEU A 205 1.72 18.23 10.05
C LEU A 205 2.14 18.45 8.59
N ALA A 206 2.43 19.70 8.20
CA ALA A 206 2.92 20.02 6.87
C ALA A 206 4.31 19.41 6.62
N ASP A 207 5.22 19.52 7.58
CA ASP A 207 6.56 18.92 7.54
C ASP A 207 6.46 17.40 7.44
N LEU A 208 5.62 16.77 8.27
CA LEU A 208 5.38 15.33 8.18
C LEU A 208 4.82 14.91 6.81
N LEU A 209 3.86 15.65 6.24
CA LEU A 209 3.33 15.34 4.91
C LEU A 209 4.42 15.42 3.83
N ARG A 210 5.35 16.37 3.94
CA ARG A 210 6.51 16.48 3.04
C ARG A 210 7.46 15.29 3.22
N ALA A 211 7.79 14.95 4.47
CA ALA A 211 8.67 13.85 4.84
C ALA A 211 8.16 12.49 4.30
N VAL A 212 6.84 12.27 4.38
CA VAL A 212 6.21 11.06 3.85
C VAL A 212 5.97 11.07 2.32
N GLY A 213 6.52 12.06 1.62
CA GLY A 213 6.57 12.12 0.15
C GLY A 213 5.44 12.91 -0.52
N TYR A 214 4.54 13.53 0.24
CA TYR A 214 3.49 14.38 -0.33
C TYR A 214 3.93 15.84 -0.33
N ASP A 215 4.59 16.26 -1.41
CA ASP A 215 5.00 17.64 -1.64
C ASP A 215 3.77 18.59 -1.74
N GLU A 216 3.97 19.87 -1.44
CA GLU A 216 2.91 20.89 -1.55
C GLU A 216 2.43 21.07 -3.00
N SER A 217 3.31 20.94 -3.99
CA SER A 217 2.99 21.13 -5.41
C SER A 217 2.04 20.06 -5.99
N GLN A 218 2.03 18.87 -5.40
CA GLN A 218 1.23 17.71 -5.84
C GLN A 218 -0.05 17.51 -5.00
N ARG A 219 -0.21 18.29 -3.92
CA ARG A 219 -1.35 18.25 -3.01
C ARG A 219 -2.31 19.39 -3.32
N ARG A 220 -3.61 19.17 -3.04
CA ARG A 220 -4.60 20.26 -3.13
C ARG A 220 -4.18 21.45 -2.25
N PRO A 221 -4.14 22.69 -2.79
CA PRO A 221 -3.75 23.86 -2.02
C PRO A 221 -4.74 24.08 -0.87
N TYR A 222 -4.23 24.53 0.28
CA TYR A 222 -5.04 24.79 1.48
C TYR A 222 -5.86 23.59 1.95
N MET A 223 -5.32 22.36 1.87
CA MET A 223 -5.96 21.17 2.43
C MET A 223 -6.25 21.40 3.92
N ARG A 224 -7.51 21.73 4.21
CA ARG A 224 -7.95 21.92 5.59
C ARG A 224 -7.88 20.57 6.29
N ILE A 225 -7.48 20.60 7.56
CA ILE A 225 -7.35 19.40 8.40
C ILE A 225 -8.55 18.42 8.29
N PRO A 226 -9.83 18.86 8.22
CA PRO A 226 -10.96 17.95 8.02
C PRO A 226 -10.87 17.09 6.75
N TYR A 227 -10.33 17.61 5.64
CA TYR A 227 -10.14 16.83 4.42
C TYR A 227 -9.09 15.73 4.60
N ILE A 228 -8.01 16.00 5.33
CA ILE A 228 -6.97 15.00 5.62
C ILE A 228 -7.53 13.90 6.54
N VAL A 229 -8.43 14.26 7.46
CA VAL A 229 -9.14 13.28 8.30
C VAL A 229 -9.98 12.35 7.45
N GLU A 230 -10.75 12.92 6.52
CA GLU A 230 -11.61 12.17 5.59
C GLU A 230 -10.77 11.28 4.68
N ALA A 231 -9.67 11.80 4.12
CA ALA A 231 -8.73 11.03 3.32
C ALA A 231 -8.17 9.80 4.07
N LEU A 232 -8.04 9.88 5.39
CA LEU A 232 -7.53 8.82 6.26
C LEU A 232 -8.64 8.00 6.94
N SER A 233 -9.92 8.16 6.56
CA SER A 233 -11.04 7.46 7.22
C SER A 233 -10.92 5.95 7.10
N ASP A 234 -10.61 5.47 5.90
CA ASP A 234 -10.58 4.05 5.55
C ASP A 234 -9.30 3.33 5.98
N VAL A 235 -8.30 4.09 6.47
CA VAL A 235 -7.08 3.54 7.09
C VAL A 235 -7.35 3.32 8.58
N ASP A 236 -8.26 2.42 8.91
CA ASP A 236 -8.66 2.17 10.30
C ASP A 236 -7.61 1.36 11.10
N LYS A 237 -7.96 0.95 12.32
CA LYS A 237 -7.06 0.15 13.17
C LYS A 237 -6.74 -1.20 12.52
N HIS A 238 -7.69 -1.83 11.84
CA HIS A 238 -7.47 -3.14 11.21
C HIS A 238 -6.49 -3.04 10.05
N VAL A 239 -6.55 -1.97 9.24
CA VAL A 239 -5.55 -1.73 8.19
C VAL A 239 -4.15 -1.60 8.78
N LEU A 240 -4.01 -0.86 9.89
CA LEU A 240 -2.72 -0.74 10.57
C LEU A 240 -2.26 -2.07 11.19
N ASP A 241 -3.16 -2.86 11.76
CA ASP A 241 -2.83 -4.17 12.33
C ASP A 241 -2.40 -5.15 11.22
N ILE A 242 -3.04 -5.14 10.05
CA ILE A 242 -2.64 -5.94 8.87
C ILE A 242 -1.24 -5.57 8.41
N LEU A 243 -0.96 -4.27 8.23
CA LEU A 243 0.38 -3.79 7.83
C LEU A 243 1.45 -4.19 8.84
N TYR A 244 1.12 -4.10 10.13
CA TYR A 244 2.03 -4.50 11.20
C TYR A 244 2.26 -6.02 11.23
N ASP A 245 1.23 -6.79 10.93
CA ASP A 245 1.29 -8.25 10.82
C ASP A 245 2.14 -8.66 9.61
N TYR A 246 1.98 -8.00 8.46
CA TYR A 246 2.69 -8.31 7.20
C TYR A 246 4.16 -7.93 7.17
N SER A 247 4.64 -7.07 8.07
CA SER A 247 6.06 -6.75 8.13
C SER A 247 6.94 -7.91 8.58
N GLY A 248 6.36 -9.00 9.10
CA GLY A 248 7.14 -10.19 9.45
C GLY A 248 8.25 -9.90 10.45
N PHE A 249 8.03 -8.92 11.36
CA PHE A 249 9.13 -8.33 12.15
C PHE A 249 10.01 -9.35 12.89
N TRP A 250 9.38 -10.44 13.27
CA TRP A 250 9.91 -11.54 14.05
C TRP A 250 10.86 -12.46 13.29
N ALA A 251 10.74 -12.52 11.96
CA ALA A 251 11.55 -13.37 11.12
C ALA A 251 12.83 -12.65 10.70
N PHE A 252 12.71 -11.41 10.22
CA PHE A 252 13.75 -10.84 9.35
C PHE A 252 14.58 -9.72 9.97
N TYR A 253 14.17 -9.20 11.14
CA TYR A 253 14.84 -8.04 11.72
C TYR A 253 15.45 -8.35 13.09
N GLY A 254 16.67 -7.87 13.24
CA GLY A 254 17.61 -8.15 14.32
C GLY A 254 19.04 -7.92 13.77
N PRO A 255 20.04 -7.78 14.63
CA PRO A 255 21.42 -7.77 14.20
C PRO A 255 21.86 -9.21 13.93
N ASP A 256 22.68 -9.39 12.88
CA ASP A 256 23.64 -10.47 12.76
C ASP A 256 24.43 -10.52 14.09
N GLU A 257 24.84 -11.69 14.56
CA GLU A 257 25.53 -11.86 15.85
C GLU A 257 26.49 -10.69 16.14
N ILE A 258 26.31 -10.01 17.28
CA ILE A 258 27.28 -9.02 17.75
C ILE A 258 28.53 -9.80 18.15
N GLU A 259 29.41 -10.07 17.19
CA GLU A 259 30.83 -10.04 17.48
C GLU A 259 31.24 -8.56 17.55
N ASP A 260 31.80 -8.21 18.71
CA ASP A 260 32.34 -6.91 19.02
C ASP A 260 33.17 -6.34 17.86
N LEU A 261 32.61 -5.39 17.13
CA LEU A 261 33.38 -4.55 16.20
C LEU A 261 33.42 -3.13 16.75
N ASN A 262 34.44 -2.91 17.58
CA ASN A 262 35.31 -1.75 17.43
C ASN A 262 35.59 -1.56 15.93
N VAL A 263 34.87 -0.65 15.29
CA VAL A 263 35.27 -0.14 13.98
C VAL A 263 36.24 1.00 14.23
N GLU A 264 37.53 0.64 14.31
CA GLU A 264 38.58 1.52 13.85
C GLU A 264 38.30 1.82 12.37
N GLN A 265 37.89 3.07 12.12
CA GLN A 265 37.68 3.59 10.79
C GLN A 265 39.06 3.92 10.20
N SER A 266 39.49 3.14 9.22
CA SER A 266 40.66 3.44 8.40
C SER A 266 40.34 4.61 7.45
N VAL A 267 40.76 5.80 7.86
CA VAL A 267 41.09 6.90 6.96
C VAL A 267 42.39 7.53 7.47
N ASP A 268 43.44 7.40 6.67
CA ASP A 268 44.75 8.00 6.91
C ASP A 268 44.64 9.54 7.02
N ALA A 269 45.13 10.04 8.16
CA ALA A 269 45.83 11.30 8.44
C ALA A 269 45.31 12.62 7.83
N GLU A 270 44.80 13.51 8.70
CA GLU A 270 45.57 14.69 9.12
C GLU A 270 45.32 15.02 10.60
N ASP A 271 46.39 15.47 11.24
CA ASP A 271 46.68 15.58 12.67
C ASP A 271 45.78 16.61 13.38
N VAL A 272 44.98 16.17 14.36
CA VAL A 272 44.32 17.05 15.33
C VAL A 272 44.58 16.48 16.73
N GLU A 273 45.31 17.25 17.54
CA GLU A 273 45.66 16.89 18.91
C GLU A 273 44.42 16.56 19.76
N PRO A 274 44.47 15.50 20.60
CA PRO A 274 43.32 15.10 21.40
C PRO A 274 43.05 16.10 22.53
N ILE A 275 41.79 16.52 22.63
CA ILE A 275 41.27 17.31 23.75
C ILE A 275 41.11 16.37 24.96
N GLU A 276 41.63 16.78 26.12
CA GLU A 276 41.55 16.02 27.37
C GLU A 276 40.09 15.73 27.79
N PRO A 277 39.79 14.53 28.30
CA PRO A 277 38.43 14.18 28.73
C PRO A 277 38.02 14.97 29.98
N VAL A 278 36.81 15.52 29.96
CA VAL A 278 36.18 16.18 31.10
C VAL A 278 35.78 15.12 32.14
N GLU A 279 36.21 15.30 33.39
CA GLU A 279 35.90 14.38 34.50
C GLU A 279 34.39 14.24 34.74
N PHE A 280 33.98 13.00 35.01
CA PHE A 280 32.61 12.60 35.29
C PHE A 280 32.10 13.23 36.60
N VAL A 281 30.89 13.78 36.57
CA VAL A 281 30.15 14.20 37.77
C VAL A 281 29.52 12.97 38.42
N GLU A 282 29.73 12.79 39.72
CA GLU A 282 29.17 11.67 40.49
C GLU A 282 27.64 11.63 40.45
N PRO A 283 27.02 10.43 40.42
CA PRO A 283 25.57 10.31 40.40
C PRO A 283 24.96 10.70 41.75
N VAL A 284 23.85 11.43 41.69
CA VAL A 284 23.05 11.84 42.86
C VAL A 284 22.29 10.63 43.42
N ASP A 285 22.32 10.47 44.75
CA ASP A 285 21.68 9.38 45.49
C ASP A 285 20.19 9.19 45.15
N SER A 286 19.78 7.92 45.08
CA SER A 286 18.41 7.51 44.80
C SER A 286 17.48 7.79 45.98
N VAL A 287 16.29 8.34 45.68
CA VAL A 287 15.20 8.51 46.66
C VAL A 287 14.44 7.19 46.83
N ASP A 288 14.21 6.79 48.08
CA ASP A 288 13.48 5.56 48.42
C ASP A 288 12.03 5.57 47.88
N PRO A 289 11.53 4.42 47.38
CA PRO A 289 10.16 4.30 46.88
C PRO A 289 9.14 4.33 48.03
N VAL A 290 8.03 5.03 47.80
CA VAL A 290 6.88 5.08 48.72
C VAL A 290 6.09 3.78 48.65
N GLU A 291 5.72 3.22 49.81
CA GLU A 291 4.95 1.99 49.91
C GLU A 291 3.55 2.09 49.26
N PRO A 292 3.07 1.02 48.60
CA PRO A 292 1.78 1.02 47.93
C PRO A 292 0.60 0.96 48.92
N VAL A 293 -0.47 1.67 48.57
CA VAL A 293 -1.75 1.67 49.30
C VAL A 293 -2.57 0.43 48.91
N GLU A 294 -3.20 -0.22 49.88
CA GLU A 294 -4.01 -1.43 49.65
C GLU A 294 -5.25 -1.17 48.76
N PRO A 295 -5.63 -2.12 47.89
CA PRO A 295 -6.77 -1.96 47.00
C PRO A 295 -8.12 -2.13 47.73
N VAL A 296 -9.11 -1.34 47.31
CA VAL A 296 -10.49 -1.41 47.79
C VAL A 296 -11.23 -2.55 47.09
N GLU A 297 -12.02 -3.32 47.83
CA GLU A 297 -12.81 -4.45 47.30
C GLU A 297 -13.90 -4.00 46.32
N PRO A 298 -14.19 -4.80 45.26
CA PRO A 298 -15.20 -4.47 44.26
C PRO A 298 -16.63 -4.72 44.78
N THR A 299 -17.53 -3.78 44.47
CA THR A 299 -18.98 -3.93 44.64
C THR A 299 -19.57 -4.95 43.66
N GLN A 300 -20.51 -5.77 44.14
CA GLN A 300 -21.22 -6.80 43.38
C GLN A 300 -21.95 -6.26 42.14
N ASP A 301 -21.85 -7.00 41.03
CA ASP A 301 -22.56 -6.75 39.77
C ASP A 301 -24.08 -7.00 39.89
N GLU A 302 -24.89 -6.11 39.30
CA GLU A 302 -26.33 -6.31 39.13
C GLU A 302 -26.64 -7.31 37.99
N GLU A 303 -27.69 -8.11 38.15
CA GLU A 303 -28.08 -9.16 37.21
C GLU A 303 -28.55 -8.62 35.84
N PRO A 304 -28.27 -9.33 34.72
CA PRO A 304 -28.62 -8.89 33.39
C PRO A 304 -30.13 -9.03 33.09
N VAL A 305 -30.67 -8.02 32.41
CA VAL A 305 -32.07 -7.97 31.93
C VAL A 305 -32.23 -8.91 30.73
N GLU A 306 -33.30 -9.73 30.72
CA GLU A 306 -33.59 -10.67 29.63
C GLU A 306 -33.82 -9.97 28.27
N PHE A 307 -33.28 -10.59 27.21
CA PHE A 307 -33.40 -10.15 25.83
C PHE A 307 -34.82 -10.36 25.29
N VAL A 308 -35.36 -9.33 24.64
CA VAL A 308 -36.62 -9.41 23.89
C VAL A 308 -36.35 -9.96 22.49
N ASP A 309 -37.09 -10.98 22.05
CA ASP A 309 -36.95 -11.57 20.72
C ASP A 309 -37.19 -10.56 19.58
N PRO A 310 -36.42 -10.62 18.47
CA PRO A 310 -36.62 -9.74 17.33
C PRO A 310 -37.88 -10.09 16.54
N VAL A 311 -38.61 -9.06 16.13
CA VAL A 311 -39.82 -9.17 15.29
C VAL A 311 -39.42 -9.53 13.85
N GLU A 312 -40.13 -10.48 13.24
CA GLU A 312 -39.91 -10.91 11.85
C GLU A 312 -40.13 -9.76 10.84
N PRO A 313 -39.34 -9.69 9.75
CA PRO A 313 -39.49 -8.66 8.74
C PRO A 313 -40.74 -8.89 7.87
N THR A 314 -41.49 -7.81 7.64
CA THR A 314 -42.59 -7.76 6.68
C THR A 314 -42.09 -7.86 5.23
N GLN A 315 -42.82 -8.63 4.41
CA GLN A 315 -42.54 -8.85 2.98
C GLN A 315 -42.49 -7.56 2.16
N ASP A 316 -41.59 -7.56 1.17
CA ASP A 316 -41.35 -6.50 0.19
C ASP A 316 -42.62 -6.13 -0.61
N GLU A 317 -42.88 -4.83 -0.78
CA GLU A 317 -43.84 -4.31 -1.75
C GLU A 317 -43.22 -4.27 -3.17
N GLU A 318 -44.02 -4.65 -4.17
CA GLU A 318 -43.64 -4.73 -5.58
C GLU A 318 -43.27 -3.36 -6.21
N PRO A 319 -42.38 -3.32 -7.22
CA PRO A 319 -41.91 -2.07 -7.82
C PRO A 319 -42.95 -1.42 -8.73
N VAL A 320 -43.09 -0.10 -8.59
CA VAL A 320 -43.97 0.76 -9.42
C VAL A 320 -43.37 0.97 -10.82
N GLU A 321 -44.21 0.83 -11.86
CA GLU A 321 -43.86 1.05 -13.27
C GLU A 321 -43.46 2.50 -13.60
N SER A 322 -42.59 2.62 -14.60
CA SER A 322 -41.93 3.84 -15.07
C SER A 322 -42.88 4.89 -15.68
N VAL A 323 -42.56 6.17 -15.53
CA VAL A 323 -43.23 7.30 -16.21
C VAL A 323 -42.38 7.78 -17.38
N GLU A 324 -42.98 7.92 -18.58
CA GLU A 324 -42.36 8.40 -19.82
C GLU A 324 -41.98 9.90 -19.77
N PRO A 325 -40.96 10.35 -20.54
CA PRO A 325 -40.55 11.76 -20.57
C PRO A 325 -41.42 12.61 -21.51
N VAL A 326 -41.76 13.82 -21.05
CA VAL A 326 -42.46 14.85 -21.84
C VAL A 326 -41.45 15.70 -22.60
N GLN A 327 -41.73 15.97 -23.89
CA GLN A 327 -40.93 16.76 -24.83
C GLN A 327 -41.07 18.29 -24.62
N GLU A 328 -40.09 18.98 -25.21
CA GLU A 328 -39.78 20.42 -25.26
C GLU A 328 -40.94 21.39 -25.47
N GLU A 329 -40.83 22.57 -24.84
CA GLU A 329 -41.38 23.82 -25.37
C GLU A 329 -40.31 24.92 -25.42
N GLN A 330 -40.35 25.63 -26.55
CA GLN A 330 -39.49 26.71 -27.01
C GLN A 330 -39.82 28.02 -26.27
N PHE A 331 -38.82 28.88 -26.06
CA PHE A 331 -39.04 30.33 -25.98
C PHE A 331 -37.99 31.08 -26.79
N ALA A 332 -38.49 31.99 -27.63
CA ALA A 332 -37.76 32.92 -28.47
C ALA A 332 -38.04 34.37 -28.04
N GLY A 333 -37.03 35.23 -28.21
CA GLY A 333 -37.08 36.72 -28.20
C GLY A 333 -37.13 37.35 -26.81
N VAL A 334 -36.39 38.40 -26.45
CA VAL A 334 -36.02 39.63 -27.19
C VAL A 334 -34.80 40.31 -26.51
N GLU A 335 -33.77 40.63 -27.32
CA GLU A 335 -32.96 41.89 -27.47
C GLU A 335 -32.81 42.89 -26.28
N GLU A 336 -31.72 43.65 -26.03
CA GLU A 336 -30.51 44.08 -26.77
C GLU A 336 -29.51 44.82 -25.81
N PRO A 337 -28.38 45.46 -26.21
CA PRO A 337 -27.02 44.99 -25.88
C PRO A 337 -26.12 46.01 -25.11
N ILE A 338 -24.90 45.59 -24.76
CA ILE A 338 -23.79 46.48 -24.37
C ILE A 338 -22.75 46.48 -25.50
N GLN A 339 -22.40 47.68 -25.95
CA GLN A 339 -21.56 47.99 -27.12
C GLN A 339 -20.10 47.53 -26.97
N ALA A 340 -19.54 47.04 -28.06
CA ALA A 340 -18.14 47.27 -28.44
C ALA A 340 -18.05 47.41 -29.97
N GLU A 341 -17.91 48.65 -30.44
CA GLU A 341 -17.28 48.97 -31.73
C GLU A 341 -15.82 48.43 -31.69
N GLN A 342 -15.18 47.91 -32.73
CA GLN A 342 -15.17 48.30 -34.13
C GLN A 342 -14.96 47.08 -35.04
N ALA A 343 -15.49 47.21 -36.26
CA ALA A 343 -15.55 46.20 -37.29
C ALA A 343 -14.49 46.45 -38.39
N VAL A 344 -13.82 45.37 -38.81
CA VAL A 344 -13.37 44.91 -40.16
C VAL A 344 -12.86 45.89 -41.24
N GLU A 345 -11.92 45.37 -42.05
CA GLU A 345 -12.19 45.06 -43.48
C GLU A 345 -11.36 43.84 -43.97
N PRO A 346 -11.92 42.95 -44.82
CA PRO A 346 -11.30 41.72 -45.35
C PRO A 346 -10.98 41.80 -46.86
N VAL A 347 -9.99 41.05 -47.39
CA VAL A 347 -9.91 40.82 -48.86
C VAL A 347 -9.27 39.46 -49.25
N GLU A 348 -10.04 38.73 -50.06
CA GLU A 348 -9.80 37.71 -51.09
C GLU A 348 -8.97 36.42 -50.90
N ALA A 349 -9.66 35.33 -51.24
CA ALA A 349 -9.12 34.06 -51.68
C ALA A 349 -8.56 34.12 -53.11
N ALA A 350 -7.41 33.47 -53.33
CA ALA A 350 -6.90 33.13 -54.66
C ALA A 350 -6.68 31.60 -54.79
N ARG A 351 -6.99 31.12 -56.00
CA ARG A 351 -7.07 29.73 -56.48
C ARG A 351 -5.70 29.01 -56.59
N PRO A 352 -5.70 27.67 -56.69
CA PRO A 352 -4.48 26.86 -56.83
C PRO A 352 -4.00 26.78 -58.30
N THR A 353 -2.69 26.62 -58.50
CA THR A 353 -2.07 26.34 -59.80
C THR A 353 -1.70 24.85 -59.96
N GLU A 354 -2.19 24.25 -61.05
CA GLU A 354 -1.71 23.03 -61.75
C GLU A 354 -0.26 23.25 -62.28
N GLY A 355 0.60 22.28 -62.66
CA GLY A 355 0.53 20.82 -62.87
C GLY A 355 1.99 20.29 -63.11
N GLU A 356 2.34 19.06 -62.68
CA GLU A 356 2.48 17.80 -63.46
C GLU A 356 3.91 17.52 -64.01
N PRO A 357 4.35 16.27 -64.36
CA PRO A 357 3.74 14.94 -64.16
C PRO A 357 4.66 13.72 -63.81
N ALA A 358 3.97 12.60 -63.50
CA ALA A 358 4.27 11.17 -63.75
C ALA A 358 5.45 10.47 -63.00
N LYS A 359 5.35 9.24 -62.47
CA LYS A 359 4.66 8.02 -62.94
C LYS A 359 4.13 7.16 -61.78
N ALA A 360 2.92 6.61 -61.96
CA ALA A 360 2.44 5.42 -61.29
C ALA A 360 2.11 4.35 -62.34
N THR A 361 2.48 3.10 -62.07
CA THR A 361 2.16 1.93 -62.93
C THR A 361 1.02 1.14 -62.28
N LYS A 362 -0.06 0.93 -63.04
CA LYS A 362 -1.28 0.18 -62.65
C LYS A 362 -1.13 -1.35 -62.81
N PRO A 363 -2.01 -2.14 -62.15
CA PRO A 363 -2.03 -3.61 -62.22
C PRO A 363 -2.93 -4.15 -63.34
N GLN A 364 -2.70 -5.40 -63.78
CA GLN A 364 -3.65 -6.13 -64.64
C GLN A 364 -3.78 -7.64 -64.31
N LYS A 365 -4.99 -8.13 -64.61
CA LYS A 365 -5.63 -9.42 -64.34
C LYS A 365 -5.03 -10.64 -65.08
N GLY A 366 -4.92 -11.75 -64.34
CA GLY A 366 -5.51 -13.09 -64.61
C GLY A 366 -5.21 -13.87 -65.91
N LYS A 367 -4.82 -15.15 -65.75
CA LYS A 367 -5.19 -16.25 -66.67
C LYS A 367 -5.15 -17.65 -66.03
N LYS A 368 -6.11 -18.47 -66.49
CA LYS A 368 -6.55 -19.84 -66.11
C LYS A 368 -5.50 -20.97 -66.33
N GLY A 369 -5.45 -21.91 -65.36
CA GLY A 369 -6.03 -23.26 -65.47
C GLY A 369 -5.27 -24.44 -66.11
N LYS A 370 -5.34 -25.61 -65.41
CA LYS A 370 -5.15 -27.05 -65.76
C LYS A 370 -4.01 -27.67 -64.94
N LYS A 371 -4.01 -28.91 -64.42
CA LYS A 371 -4.78 -30.18 -64.43
C LYS A 371 -4.22 -30.92 -63.18
N GLY A 372 -4.92 -31.63 -62.29
CA GLY A 372 -5.77 -32.80 -62.49
C GLY A 372 -5.03 -34.10 -62.09
N LYS A 373 -5.39 -34.72 -60.93
CA LYS A 373 -5.48 -36.18 -60.60
C LYS A 373 -5.43 -36.35 -59.07
N LYS A 374 -6.50 -36.77 -58.39
CA LYS A 374 -7.14 -38.11 -58.25
C LYS A 374 -6.50 -39.00 -57.17
N GLY A 375 -7.34 -39.32 -56.17
CA GLY A 375 -7.40 -40.60 -55.47
C GLY A 375 -6.89 -40.57 -54.03
N LYS A 376 -7.42 -41.32 -53.05
CA LYS A 376 -8.62 -42.17 -52.96
C LYS A 376 -8.65 -42.67 -51.49
N LYS A 377 -9.84 -42.65 -50.86
CA LYS A 377 -10.41 -43.65 -49.91
C LYS A 377 -9.62 -44.18 -48.69
N GLY A 378 -10.34 -44.13 -47.56
CA GLY A 378 -10.48 -45.25 -46.59
C GLY A 378 -9.53 -45.18 -45.39
N LYS A 379 -9.82 -45.72 -44.20
CA LYS A 379 -10.92 -46.55 -43.71
C LYS A 379 -10.77 -46.62 -42.18
N LYS A 380 -11.90 -46.86 -41.50
CA LYS A 380 -12.09 -47.24 -40.08
C LYS A 380 -11.04 -48.23 -39.51
N GLY A 381 -10.84 -48.16 -38.19
CA GLY A 381 -10.42 -49.27 -37.30
C GLY A 381 -10.05 -48.74 -35.90
N LYS A 382 -10.93 -48.75 -34.89
CA LYS A 382 -11.37 -49.86 -33.99
C LYS A 382 -10.43 -50.08 -32.80
N LYS A 383 -10.94 -49.68 -31.63
CA LYS A 383 -10.83 -50.24 -30.26
C LYS A 383 -9.62 -51.12 -29.91
N THR A 384 -9.02 -50.80 -28.76
CA THR A 384 -9.05 -51.69 -27.59
C THR A 384 -8.84 -50.91 -26.30
N ALA A 385 -9.86 -50.91 -25.45
CA ALA A 385 -9.73 -50.77 -24.00
C ALA A 385 -9.27 -52.12 -23.43
N LYS A 386 -8.50 -52.10 -22.36
CA LYS A 386 -8.32 -53.27 -21.48
C LYS A 386 -8.43 -52.80 -20.04
N ALA A 387 -9.61 -53.05 -19.47
CA ALA A 387 -9.82 -53.18 -18.04
C ALA A 387 -9.70 -54.67 -17.70
N VAL A 388 -9.10 -54.97 -16.56
CA VAL A 388 -9.22 -56.23 -15.79
C VAL A 388 -9.42 -55.71 -14.36
N GLU A 389 -10.66 -55.52 -13.93
CA GLU A 389 -11.57 -56.48 -13.29
C GLU A 389 -11.13 -56.88 -11.88
N ALA A 390 -12.02 -56.53 -10.94
CA ALA A 390 -11.97 -56.84 -9.53
C ALA A 390 -12.35 -58.31 -9.27
N GLY A 391 -11.75 -58.91 -8.25
CA GLY A 391 -12.25 -60.11 -7.60
C GLY A 391 -12.67 -59.78 -6.17
N GLN A 392 -13.94 -59.99 -5.87
CA GLN A 392 -14.50 -60.01 -4.51
C GLN A 392 -14.00 -61.22 -3.73
N GLN A 393 -13.69 -61.02 -2.45
CA GLN A 393 -14.24 -61.79 -1.32
C GLN A 393 -14.16 -60.94 -0.05
#